data_AF-A0A955N0B7-F1
#
_entry.id   AF-A0A955N0B7-F1
#
_cell.length_a   1.000
_cell.length_b   1.000
_cell.length_c   1.000
_cell.angle_alpha   90.00
_cell.angle_beta   90.00
_cell.angle_gamma   90.00
#
_symmetry.space_group_name_H-M   'P 1'
#
loop_
_entity.id
_entity.type
_entity.pdbx_description
1 polymer ?
#
loop_
_entity_poly.entity_id
_entity_poly.type
_entity_poly.pdbx_seq_one_letter_code
_entity_poly.pdbx_strand_id
1 'polypeptide(L)' 'MKAISIRQPFAHYIVTGDKKIEYRSWRTNYRGPILIHASLKVAMNQHELEEYCEESGYVQR' A
#
# COMPACT_ATOMS: atom_id res chain seq x y z
N MET A 1 5.53 -8.45 17.02
CA MET A 1 5.41 -8.72 15.57
C MET A 1 5.97 -7.53 14.81
N LYS A 2 6.67 -7.72 13.68
CA LYS A 2 7.19 -6.59 12.87
C LYS A 2 6.15 -6.17 11.82
N ALA A 3 6.11 -4.88 11.52
CA ALA A 3 5.22 -4.31 10.52
C ALA A 3 5.99 -3.31 9.65
N ILE A 4 5.52 -3.11 8.41
CA ILE A 4 5.94 -2.02 7.54
C ILE A 4 4.72 -1.20 7.12
N SER A 5 4.84 0.12 7.23
CA SER A 5 3.78 1.03 6.78
C SER A 5 3.91 1.31 5.29
N ILE A 6 2.86 1.05 4.53
CA ILE A 6 2.79 1.20 3.08
C ILE A 6 1.61 2.11 2.75
N ARG A 7 1.81 3.07 1.84
CA ARG A 7 0.76 3.99 1.40
C ARG A 7 -0.16 3.29 0.42
N GLN A 8 -1.44 3.65 0.44
CA GLN A 8 -2.34 3.26 -0.64
C GLN A 8 -1.95 3.95 -1.96
N PRO A 9 -2.12 3.26 -3.11
CA PRO A 9 -2.79 1.96 -3.29
C PRO A 9 -1.84 0.75 -3.13
N PHE A 10 -0.54 0.98 -2.89
CA PHE A 10 0.46 -0.09 -2.91
C PHE A 10 0.27 -1.13 -1.81
N ALA A 11 -0.32 -0.74 -0.67
CA ALA A 11 -0.68 -1.70 0.37
C ALA A 11 -1.72 -2.71 -0.14
N HIS A 12 -2.74 -2.23 -0.87
CA HIS A 12 -3.73 -3.08 -1.54
C HIS A 12 -3.06 -4.04 -2.53
N TYR A 13 -2.21 -3.53 -3.43
CA TYR A 13 -1.52 -4.36 -4.43
C TYR A 13 -0.63 -5.45 -3.82
N ILE A 14 -0.06 -5.22 -2.63
CA ILE A 14 0.73 -6.25 -1.96
C ILE A 14 -0.16 -7.35 -1.40
N VAL A 15 -1.31 -7.00 -0.80
CA VAL A 15 -2.22 -8.00 -0.21
C VAL A 15 -3.00 -8.79 -1.26
N THR A 16 -3.28 -8.22 -2.43
CA THR A 16 -3.87 -8.93 -3.58
C THR A 16 -2.85 -9.74 -4.38
N GLY A 17 -1.55 -9.45 -4.23
CA GLY A 17 -0.45 -10.15 -4.91
C GLY A 17 0.01 -9.52 -6.22
N ASP A 18 -0.59 -8.40 -6.63
CA ASP A 18 -0.21 -7.64 -7.83
C ASP A 18 1.18 -7.00 -7.70
N LYS A 19 1.57 -6.63 -6.47
CA LYS A 19 2.88 -6.06 -6.14
C LYS A 19 3.70 -7.02 -5.30
N LYS A 20 4.71 -7.63 -5.93
CA LYS A 20 5.60 -8.61 -5.29
C LYS A 20 6.90 -8.01 -4.72
N ILE A 21 7.27 -6.80 -5.14
CA ILE A 21 8.53 -6.15 -4.77
C ILE A 21 8.23 -4.77 -4.18
N GLU A 22 8.75 -4.51 -2.98
CA GLU A 22 8.64 -3.22 -2.29
C GLU A 22 9.98 -2.47 -2.30
N TYR A 23 9.97 -1.22 -2.76
CA TYR A 23 11.17 -0.37 -2.85
C TYR A 23 11.22 0.62 -1.67
N ARG A 24 12.39 0.78 -1.05
CA ARG A 24 12.63 1.74 0.03
C ARG A 24 14.02 2.36 -0.09
N SER A 25 14.17 3.58 0.42
CA SER A 25 15.45 4.29 0.46
C SER A 25 16.46 3.72 1.48
N TRP A 26 16.01 2.84 2.36
CA TRP A 26 16.82 2.19 3.39
C TRP A 26 16.77 0.67 3.26
N ARG A 27 17.84 0.00 3.68
CA ARG A 27 17.97 -1.46 3.61
C ARG A 27 17.43 -2.13 4.87
N THR A 28 16.83 -3.31 4.71
CA THR A 28 16.40 -4.17 5.82
C THR A 28 16.98 -5.58 5.68
N ASN A 29 17.59 -6.07 6.77
CA ASN A 29 18.10 -7.45 6.86
C ASN A 29 17.02 -8.44 7.34
N TYR A 30 15.81 -7.98 7.63
CA TYR A 30 14.75 -8.85 8.15
C TYR A 30 14.30 -9.87 7.10
N ARG A 31 14.11 -11.13 7.52
CA ARG A 31 13.55 -12.23 6.72
C ARG A 31 12.53 -12.98 7.57
N GLY A 32 11.35 -13.23 7.01
CA GLY A 32 10.23 -13.86 7.71
C GLY A 32 8.91 -13.09 7.56
N PRO A 33 7.84 -13.52 8.25
CA PRO A 33 6.52 -12.89 8.16
C PRO A 33 6.52 -11.45 8.69
N ILE A 34 5.96 -10.53 7.91
CA ILE A 34 5.81 -9.13 8.30
C ILE A 34 4.37 -8.67 8.09
N LEU A 35 3.86 -7.86 9.00
CA LEU A 35 2.55 -7.22 8.83
C LEU A 35 2.64 -6.07 7.83
N ILE A 36 1.60 -5.94 7.02
CA ILE A 36 1.39 -4.76 6.18
C ILE A 36 0.42 -3.82 6.91
N HIS A 37 0.87 -2.60 7.17
CA HIS A 37 0.03 -1.54 7.72
C HIS A 37 -0.28 -0.52 6.60
N ALA A 38 -1.55 -0.39 6.24
CA ALA A 38 -1.99 0.65 5.31
C ALA A 38 -1.94 2.00 6.02
N SER A 39 -1.02 2.87 5.62
CA SER A 39 -0.85 4.18 6.26
C SER A 39 -1.97 5.14 5.88
N LEU A 40 -2.29 6.07 6.78
CA LEU A 40 -3.29 7.11 6.55
C LEU A 40 -3.00 8.00 5.33
N LYS A 41 -1.71 8.31 5.08
CA LYS A 41 -1.31 9.09 3.90
C LYS A 41 -1.26 8.19 2.66
N VAL A 42 -1.92 8.62 1.60
CA VAL A 42 -1.88 7.96 0.28
C VAL A 42 -0.67 8.42 -0.54
N ALA A 43 -0.27 7.62 -1.53
CA ALA A 43 0.81 7.96 -2.46
C ALA A 43 0.34 8.77 -3.67
N MET A 44 -0.98 8.82 -3.89
CA MET A 44 -1.66 9.47 -4.98
C MET A 44 -2.05 10.91 -4.63
N ASN A 45 -2.27 11.72 -5.66
CA ASN A 45 -2.99 12.98 -5.54
C ASN A 45 -4.52 12.74 -5.45
N GLN A 46 -5.29 13.81 -5.22
CA GLN A 46 -6.74 13.71 -5.02
C GLN A 46 -7.48 13.10 -6.22
N HIS A 47 -7.16 13.55 -7.44
CA HIS A 47 -7.79 13.06 -8.66
C HIS A 47 -7.48 11.58 -8.91
N GLU A 48 -6.22 11.19 -8.78
CA GLU A 48 -5.79 9.78 -8.91
C GLU A 48 -6.48 8.88 -7.87
N LEU A 49 -6.73 9.40 -6.67
CA LEU A 49 -7.42 8.66 -5.62
C LEU A 49 -8.90 8.47 -5.94
N GLU A 50 -9.56 9.50 -6.46
CA GLU A 50 -10.96 9.44 -6.90
C GLU A 50 -11.14 8.41 -8.01
N GLU A 51 -10.31 8.49 -9.05
CA GLU A 51 -10.29 7.54 -10.18
C GLU A 51 -10.07 6.10 -9.69
N TYR A 52 -9.07 5.87 -8.83
CA TYR A 52 -8.82 4.55 -8.24
C TYR A 52 -10.02 4.03 -7.43
N CYS A 53 -10.66 4.89 -6.64
CA CYS A 53 -11.84 4.53 -5.86
C CYS A 53 -13.02 4.14 -6.76
N GLU A 54 -13.29 4.92 -7.80
CA GLU A 54 -14.36 4.65 -8.77
C GLU A 54 -14.15 3.32 -9.50
N GLU A 55 -12.96 3.10 -10.07
CA GLU A 55 -12.61 1.87 -10.80
C GLU A 55 -12.68 0.64 -9.90
N SER A 56 -12.27 0.78 -8.64
CA SER A 56 -12.30 -0.31 -7.66
C SER A 56 -13.67 -0.54 -7.03
N GLY A 57 -14.67 0.31 -7.31
CA GLY A 57 -15.98 0.26 -6.67
C GLY A 57 -15.98 0.66 -5.19
N TYR A 58 -14.96 1.41 -4.74
CA TYR A 58 -14.87 1.94 -3.39
C TYR A 58 -15.56 3.30 -3.28
N VAL A 59 -16.48 3.44 -2.32
CA VAL A 59 -17.19 4.70 -2.08
C VAL A 59 -16.38 5.53 -1.07
N GLN A 60 -15.96 6.73 -1.47
CA GLN A 60 -15.52 7.74 -0.49
C GLN A 60 -16.75 8.26 0.25
N ARG A 61 -16.76 8.11 1.58
CA ARG A 61 -17.84 8.61 2.46
C ARG A 61 -17.73 10.11 2.69
#